data_AF-W6L5E6-F1
#
_entry.id   AF-W6L5E6-F1
#
_cell.length_a   1.000
_cell.length_b   1.000
_cell.length_c   1.000
_cell.angle_alpha   90.00
_cell.angle_beta   90.00
_cell.angle_gamma   90.00
#
_symmetry.space_group_name_H-M   'P 1'
#
loop_
_entity.id
_entity.type
_entity.pdbx_description
1 polymer ?
#
loop_
_entity_poly.entity_id
_entity_poly.type
_entity_poly.pdbx_seq_one_letter_code
_entity_poly.pdbx_strand_id
1 'polypeptide(L)'
;MPRAYYRPFTTYEEIFGFHTVRRNAYFFCAFLFSALLFKIAIFFRYSPSSSFSTADIENNPDYHRMMDKRLEMVETLSSQENMRMALKRRLQAPPA
;
A
#
# COMPACT_ATOMS: atom_id res chain seq x y z
N MET A 1 -55.96 8.41 9.57
CA MET A 1 -54.53 8.05 9.71
C MET A 1 -54.43 6.99 10.80
N PRO A 2 -53.94 5.77 10.54
CA PRO A 2 -53.84 4.74 11.57
C PRO A 2 -52.74 5.15 12.56
N ARG A 3 -53.10 5.27 13.84
CA ARG A 3 -52.14 5.50 14.93
C ARG A 3 -51.32 4.22 15.11
N ALA A 4 -50.00 4.31 14.92
CA ALA A 4 -49.08 3.24 15.27
C ALA A 4 -49.15 3.04 16.80
N TYR A 5 -49.84 1.99 17.24
CA TYR A 5 -49.80 1.53 18.62
C TYR A 5 -48.39 0.96 18.86
N TYR A 6 -47.54 1.74 19.51
CA TYR A 6 -46.26 1.26 20.03
C TYR A 6 -46.59 0.22 21.10
N ARG A 7 -46.49 -1.06 20.76
CA ARG A 7 -46.64 -2.14 21.74
C ARG A 7 -45.38 -2.07 22.61
N PRO A 8 -45.48 -1.82 23.92
CA PRO A 8 -44.30 -1.83 24.77
C PRO A 8 -43.68 -3.23 24.68
N PHE A 9 -42.42 -3.30 24.25
CA PHE A 9 -41.65 -4.54 24.27
C PHE A 9 -41.71 -5.08 25.71
N THR A 10 -42.05 -6.35 25.86
CA THR A 10 -42.01 -6.98 27.17
C THR A 10 -40.56 -7.05 27.63
N THR A 11 -40.28 -6.88 28.92
CA THR A 11 -38.92 -6.93 29.48
C THR A 11 -38.14 -8.19 29.06
N TYR A 12 -38.85 -9.29 28.79
CA TYR A 12 -38.31 -10.53 28.24
C TYR A 12 -37.71 -10.38 26.84
N GLU A 13 -38.37 -9.66 25.92
CA GLU A 13 -37.87 -9.45 24.56
C GLU A 13 -36.61 -8.58 24.55
N GLU A 14 -36.53 -7.59 25.45
CA GLU A 14 -35.34 -6.76 25.61
C GLU A 14 -34.14 -7.56 26.13
N ILE A 15 -34.35 -8.40 27.15
CA ILE A 15 -33.29 -9.25 27.73
C ILE A 15 -32.80 -10.27 26.69
N PHE A 16 -33.71 -10.91 25.96
CA PHE A 16 -33.35 -11.90 24.93
C PHE A 16 -32.66 -11.25 23.74
N GLY A 17 -33.12 -10.06 23.33
CA GLY A 17 -32.45 -9.21 22.35
C GLY A 17 -31.05 -8.82 22.79
N PHE A 18 -30.86 -8.42 24.05
CA PHE A 18 -29.55 -8.03 24.56
C PHE A 18 -28.57 -9.20 24.61
N HIS A 19 -29.01 -10.40 25.02
CA HIS A 19 -28.16 -11.59 25.03
C HIS A 19 -27.75 -12.05 23.63
N THR A 20 -28.67 -12.01 22.67
CA THR A 20 -28.37 -12.37 21.27
C THR A 20 -27.43 -11.34 20.62
N VAL A 21 -27.66 -10.05 20.85
CA VAL A 21 -26.75 -8.97 20.40
C VAL A 21 -25.37 -9.14 21.03
N ARG A 22 -25.28 -9.41 22.34
CA ARG A 22 -24.00 -9.62 23.03
C ARG A 22 -23.23 -10.81 22.46
N ARG A 23 -23.91 -11.94 22.19
CA ARG A 23 -23.30 -13.13 21.58
C ARG A 23 -22.79 -12.83 20.17
N ASN A 24 -23.59 -12.15 19.36
CA ASN A 24 -23.24 -11.79 17.99
C ASN A 24 -22.05 -10.82 17.96
N ALA A 25 -21.97 -9.88 18.91
CA ALA A 25 -20.82 -8.98 19.06
C ALA A 25 -19.52 -9.75 19.34
N TYR A 26 -19.54 -10.77 20.20
CA TYR A 26 -18.36 -11.60 20.45
C TYR A 26 -17.89 -12.35 19.20
N PHE A 27 -18.82 -12.94 18.44
CA PHE A 27 -18.48 -13.60 17.17
C PHE A 27 -17.89 -12.62 16.16
N PHE A 28 -18.48 -11.43 16.05
CA PHE A 28 -17.98 -10.40 15.14
C PHE A 28 -16.58 -9.92 15.53
N CYS A 29 -16.35 -9.65 16.82
CA CYS A 29 -15.03 -9.27 17.32
C CYS A 29 -13.98 -10.37 17.11
N ALA A 30 -14.32 -11.63 17.38
CA ALA A 30 -13.42 -12.76 17.17
C ALA A 30 -13.07 -12.94 15.68
N PHE A 31 -14.07 -12.79 14.80
CA PHE A 31 -13.86 -12.83 13.36
C PHE A 31 -12.94 -11.71 12.87
N LEU A 32 -13.18 -10.47 13.30
CA LEU A 32 -12.32 -9.34 12.93
C LEU A 32 -10.89 -9.51 13.45
N PHE A 33 -10.74 -9.95 14.69
CA PHE A 33 -9.42 -10.15 15.29
C PHE A 33 -8.63 -11.25 14.59
N SER A 34 -9.27 -12.40 14.30
CA SER A 34 -8.61 -13.49 13.56
C SER A 34 -8.24 -13.09 12.13
N ALA A 35 -9.11 -12.35 11.43
CA ALA A 35 -8.80 -11.82 10.10
C ALA A 35 -7.62 -10.84 10.12
N LEU A 36 -7.51 -10.01 11.16
CA LEU A 36 -6.40 -9.08 11.34
C LEU A 36 -5.08 -9.81 11.60
N LEU A 37 -5.08 -10.82 12.47
CA LEU A 37 -3.91 -11.68 12.70
C LEU A 37 -3.48 -12.41 11.44
N PHE A 38 -4.43 -12.97 10.69
CA PHE A 38 -4.16 -13.64 9.41
C PHE A 38 -3.53 -12.69 8.40
N LYS A 39 -4.07 -11.47 8.29
CA LYS A 39 -3.49 -10.41 7.45
C LYS A 39 -2.05 -10.14 7.87
N ILE A 40 -1.78 -9.92 9.15
CA ILE A 40 -0.42 -9.68 9.66
C ILE A 40 0.53 -10.84 9.29
N ALA A 41 0.10 -12.09 9.46
CA ALA A 41 0.91 -13.25 9.11
C ALA A 41 1.25 -13.32 7.62
N ILE A 42 0.29 -13.01 6.74
CA ILE A 42 0.52 -12.89 5.29
C ILE A 42 1.49 -11.75 5.00
N PHE A 43 1.29 -10.58 5.61
CA PHE A 43 2.18 -9.44 5.42
C PHE A 43 3.61 -9.77 5.84
N PHE A 44 3.85 -10.47 6.95
CA PHE A 44 5.20 -10.87 7.31
C PHE A 44 5.87 -11.81 6.30
N ARG A 45 5.09 -12.68 5.64
CA ARG A 45 5.62 -13.67 4.69
C ARG A 45 5.81 -13.11 3.28
N TYR A 46 4.94 -12.19 2.86
CA TYR A 46 4.88 -11.70 1.49
C TYR A 46 5.17 -10.21 1.36
N SER A 47 5.49 -9.49 2.46
CA SER A 47 5.90 -8.10 2.34
C SER A 47 7.21 -8.03 1.55
N PRO A 48 7.24 -7.34 0.41
CA PRO A 48 8.48 -7.12 -0.34
C PRO A 48 9.51 -6.38 0.52
N SER A 49 9.05 -5.56 1.48
CA SER A 49 9.92 -4.74 2.31
C SER A 49 10.75 -5.53 3.32
N SER A 50 10.36 -6.77 3.67
CA SER A 50 11.13 -7.60 4.62
C SER A 50 12.16 -8.50 3.93
N SER A 51 12.14 -8.60 2.60
CA SER A 51 13.07 -9.41 1.81
C SER A 51 14.20 -8.61 1.16
N PHE A 52 14.23 -7.28 1.30
CA PHE A 52 15.38 -6.48 0.87
C PHE A 52 16.38 -6.36 2.02
N SER A 53 17.03 -7.47 2.36
CA SER A 53 18.30 -7.40 3.07
C SER A 53 19.32 -6.79 2.11
N THR A 54 20.00 -5.71 2.51
CA THR A 54 21.05 -5.08 1.68
C THR A 54 22.15 -6.07 1.27
N ALA A 55 22.37 -7.12 2.09
CA ALA A 55 23.30 -8.21 1.81
C ALA A 55 22.86 -9.15 0.67
N ASP A 56 21.55 -9.26 0.40
CA ASP A 56 21.03 -10.09 -0.70
C ASP A 56 21.00 -9.33 -2.03
N ILE A 57 20.95 -7.99 -1.98
CA ILE A 57 20.98 -7.13 -3.17
C ILE A 57 22.36 -7.17 -3.83
N GLU A 58 23.44 -7.15 -3.04
CA GLU A 58 24.82 -7.17 -3.53
C GLU A 58 25.22 -8.53 -4.11
N ASN A 59 24.60 -9.62 -3.63
CA ASN A 59 24.80 -10.97 -4.16
C ASN A 59 23.82 -11.34 -5.30
N ASN A 60 22.87 -10.47 -5.65
CA ASN A 60 21.90 -10.76 -6.69
C ASN A 60 22.50 -10.44 -8.08
N PRO A 61 22.70 -11.45 -8.96
CA PRO A 61 23.30 -11.24 -10.28
C PRO A 61 22.47 -10.32 -11.19
N ASP A 62 21.17 -10.20 -10.95
CA ASP A 62 20.30 -9.32 -11.74
C ASP A 62 20.35 -7.86 -11.27
N TYR A 63 20.81 -7.60 -10.04
CA TYR A 63 20.96 -6.24 -9.52
C TYR A 63 22.02 -5.45 -10.30
N HIS A 64 23.18 -6.06 -10.54
CA HIS A 64 24.25 -5.45 -11.34
C HIS A 64 23.78 -5.12 -12.76
N ARG A 65 23.06 -6.05 -13.41
CA ARG A 65 22.48 -5.81 -14.74
C ARG A 65 21.47 -4.66 -14.76
N MET A 66 20.68 -4.50 -13.70
CA MET A 66 19.76 -3.37 -13.58
C MET A 66 20.50 -2.05 -13.31
N MET A 67 21.59 -2.07 -12.53
CA MET A 67 22.42 -0.88 -12.30
C MET A 67 23.15 -0.44 -13.56
N ASP A 68 23.70 -1.37 -14.34
CA ASP A 68 24.36 -1.07 -15.61
C ASP A 68 23.38 -0.39 -16.59
N LYS A 69 22.15 -0.91 -16.70
CA LYS A 69 21.09 -0.27 -17.50
C LYS A 69 20.75 1.13 -17.00
N ARG A 70 20.75 1.35 -15.69
CA ARG A 70 20.51 2.70 -15.12
C ARG A 70 21.65 3.65 -15.44
N LEU A 71 22.89 3.19 -15.36
CA LEU A 71 24.06 3.98 -15.72
C LEU A 71 24.04 4.38 -17.21
N GLU A 72 23.73 3.43 -18.10
CA GLU A 72 23.58 3.70 -19.53
C GLU A 72 22.46 4.73 -19.82
N MET A 73 21.32 4.60 -19.15
CA MET A 73 20.23 5.59 -19.26
C MET A 73 20.63 6.97 -18.72
N VAL A 74 21.40 7.04 -17.63
CA VAL A 74 21.90 8.31 -17.10
C VAL A 74 22.92 8.95 -18.06
N GLU A 75 23.81 8.16 -18.64
CA GLU A 75 24.80 8.64 -19.61
C GLU A 75 24.11 9.22 -20.85
N THR A 76 23.14 8.50 -21.41
CA THR A 76 22.36 8.97 -22.57
C THR A 76 21.60 10.26 -22.25
N LEU A 77 20.93 10.35 -21.10
CA LEU A 77 20.24 11.58 -20.67
C LEU A 77 21.21 12.75 -20.46
N SER A 78 22.36 12.51 -19.82
CA SER A 78 23.37 13.55 -19.62
C SER A 78 23.96 14.06 -20.94
N SER A 79 24.15 13.17 -21.93
CA SER A 79 24.61 13.55 -23.26
C SER A 79 23.57 14.40 -24.00
N GLN A 80 22.28 14.05 -23.87
CA GLN A 80 21.17 14.81 -24.44
C GLN A 80 21.05 16.20 -23.80
N GLU A 81 21.22 16.30 -22.48
CA GLU A 81 21.20 17.57 -21.76
C GLU A 81 22.40 18.45 -22.15
N ASN A 82 23.60 17.87 -22.28
CA ASN A 82 24.79 18.57 -22.76
C ASN A 82 24.60 19.11 -24.18
N MET A 83 24.03 18.32 -25.09
CA MET A 83 23.67 18.78 -26.44
C MET A 83 22.67 19.93 -26.39
N ARG A 84 21.65 19.84 -25.53
CA ARG A 84 20.64 20.89 -25.35
C ARG A 84 21.28 22.18 -24.82
N MET A 85 22.23 22.09 -23.90
CA MET A 85 22.98 23.24 -23.40
C MET A 85 23.90 23.83 -24.47
N ALA A 86 24.61 23.00 -25.24
CA ALA A 86 25.46 23.45 -26.33
C ALA A 86 24.67 24.19 -27.42
N LEU A 87 23.48 23.69 -27.77
CA LEU A 87 22.57 24.36 -28.70
C LEU A 87 22.07 25.69 -28.15
N LYS A 88 21.69 25.76 -26.87
CA LYS A 88 21.32 27.03 -26.21
C LYS A 88 22.47 28.04 -26.26
N ARG A 89 23.71 27.61 -26.00
CA ARG A 89 24.89 28.49 -26.09
C ARG A 89 25.14 28.99 -27.51
N ARG A 90 24.95 28.13 -28.52
CA ARG A 90 25.05 28.55 -29.94
C ARG A 90 23.96 29.52 -30.35
N LEU A 91 22.73 29.35 -29.86
CA LEU A 91 21.62 30.27 -30.12
C LEU A 91 21.76 31.62 -29.40
N GLN A 92 22.51 31.67 -28.29
CA GLN A 92 22.80 32.90 -27.54
C GLN A 92 24.07 33.60 -28.01
N ALA A 93 24.90 32.98 -28.85
CA ALA A 93 26.04 33.65 -29.44
C ALA A 93 25.53 34.66 -30.49
N PRO A 94 25.85 35.96 -30.36
CA PRO A 94 25.40 36.96 -31.32
C PRO A 94 26.02 36.68 -32.70
N PRO A 95 25.28 36.84 -33.81
CA PRO A 95 25.87 36.75 -35.14
C PRO A 95 26.93 37.84 -35.30
N ALA A 96 28.09 37.45 -35.82
CA ALA A 96 29.21 38.34 -36.14
C ALA A 96 28.88 39.28 -37.31
#